data_AF-A0A954HM99-F1
#
_entry.id   AF-A0A954HM99-F1
#
_cell.length_a   1.000
_cell.length_b   1.000
_cell.length_c   1.000
_cell.angle_alpha   90.00
_cell.angle_beta   90.00
_cell.angle_gamma   90.00
#
_symmetry.space_group_name_H-M   'P 1'
#
loop_
_entity.id
_entity.type
_entity.pdbx_description
1 polymer ?
#
loop_
_entity_poly.entity_id
_entity_poly.type
_entity_poly.pdbx_seq_one_letter_code
_entity_poly.pdbx_strand_id
1 'polypeptide(L)'
;MLTRQDRMSVRGFRDRSAMALIIAVLLVQSLRAHEGHQHTPQVFAGSNSQSMDNRVAESYRRLWTKLIEHWPTPLQEQLISQAWLEQQAITSNANVPALADLKTSRKQLLAKLFERAPSIEVTWDGTTMLLHESTSPLSFCRTLTTPLFVVVHNRSGRSVRLRPRVDPRFVASDHAAAESSISEWTDVAGNSECVFLVPMLYPTDAQAAEITISFDHGADSSKVTVPVQLTDCGILRGTVVDDDQRVPARVTVISGDGMCRFGGQYAEKSTLTKKPIIYPPIGGWQRMTYFYSDGTFELKVPPGEIEVIVERGFHHQRGRVSPSIASGQIVDLAVSCEPLVDMKQLGWVSGDTHVHWVTNQW
;
A
#
# COMPACT_ATOMS: atom_id res chain seq x y z
N MET A 1 63.26 -38.85 21.27
CA MET A 1 64.06 -38.08 22.26
C MET A 1 63.73 -36.61 22.03
N LEU A 2 62.87 -35.99 22.87
CA LEU A 2 63.26 -35.03 23.94
C LEU A 2 64.19 -33.93 23.38
N THR A 3 63.96 -32.61 23.41
CA THR A 3 63.17 -31.72 24.29
C THR A 3 63.32 -30.28 23.77
N ARG A 4 62.26 -29.47 23.79
CA ARG A 4 62.25 -28.12 24.40
C ARG A 4 60.85 -27.49 24.32
N GLN A 5 60.18 -27.44 25.47
CA GLN A 5 59.00 -26.62 25.73
C GLN A 5 59.49 -25.28 26.29
N ASP A 6 59.15 -24.18 25.62
CA ASP A 6 59.21 -22.84 26.21
C ASP A 6 57.88 -22.53 26.91
N ARG A 7 57.98 -22.30 28.23
CA ARG A 7 56.89 -21.80 29.08
C ARG A 7 56.91 -20.27 29.05
N MET A 8 55.90 -19.65 28.45
CA MET A 8 55.56 -18.25 28.75
C MET A 8 54.66 -18.21 30.00
N SER A 9 55.13 -17.53 31.04
CA SER A 9 54.38 -17.23 32.26
C SER A 9 53.38 -16.10 32.02
N VAL A 10 52.08 -16.38 32.13
CA VAL A 10 51.04 -15.35 32.22
C VAL A 10 50.89 -14.97 33.69
N ARG A 11 51.39 -13.78 34.06
CA ARG A 11 51.10 -13.15 35.35
C ARG A 11 49.66 -12.63 35.33
N GLY A 12 48.92 -12.96 36.39
CA GLY A 12 47.51 -12.65 36.54
C GLY A 12 47.23 -11.15 36.64
N PHE A 13 46.16 -10.74 35.94
CA PHE A 13 45.48 -9.49 36.20
C PHE A 13 44.21 -9.80 37.02
N ARG A 14 44.30 -9.56 38.33
CA ARG A 14 43.15 -9.52 39.23
C ARG A 14 42.66 -8.09 39.26
N ASP A 15 41.60 -7.79 38.50
CA ASP A 15 40.71 -6.68 38.87
C ASP A 15 39.28 -6.97 38.40
N ARG A 16 38.52 -7.66 39.25
CA ARG A 16 37.11 -8.00 39.00
C ARG A 16 36.15 -6.88 39.41
N SER A 17 36.68 -5.73 39.81
CA SER A 17 35.92 -4.59 40.35
C SER A 17 35.47 -3.62 39.24
N ALA A 18 36.28 -3.45 38.19
CA ALA A 18 36.01 -2.51 37.11
C ALA A 18 34.97 -3.02 36.09
N MET A 19 34.83 -4.34 35.94
CA MET A 19 33.91 -4.94 34.96
C MET A 19 32.43 -4.91 35.43
N ALA A 20 32.19 -4.88 36.75
CA ALA A 20 30.84 -4.76 37.31
C ALA A 20 30.24 -3.34 37.13
N LEU A 21 31.08 -2.30 37.09
CA LEU A 21 30.62 -0.92 36.92
C LEU A 21 30.25 -0.61 35.46
N ILE A 22 30.95 -1.21 34.48
CA ILE A 22 30.65 -1.02 33.04
C ILE A 22 29.37 -1.76 32.63
N ILE A 23 29.08 -2.92 33.22
CA ILE A 23 27.81 -3.64 32.98
C ILE A 23 26.62 -2.89 33.60
N ALA A 24 26.78 -2.26 34.77
CA ALA A 24 25.72 -1.46 35.38
C ALA A 24 25.40 -0.17 34.61
N VAL A 25 26.41 0.52 34.04
CA VAL A 25 26.20 1.75 33.26
C VAL A 25 25.57 1.45 31.89
N LEU A 26 25.91 0.32 31.25
CA LEU A 26 25.28 -0.10 29.99
C LEU A 26 23.85 -0.61 30.18
N LEU A 27 23.53 -1.28 31.30
CA LEU A 27 22.16 -1.70 31.61
C LEU A 27 21.23 -0.52 31.95
N VAL A 28 21.74 0.55 32.58
CA VAL A 28 20.95 1.76 32.85
C VAL A 28 20.72 2.59 31.58
N GLN A 29 21.64 2.59 30.61
CA GLN A 29 21.42 3.25 29.32
C GLN A 29 20.52 2.44 28.37
N SER A 30 20.57 1.11 28.40
CA SER A 30 19.65 0.26 27.61
C SER A 30 18.22 0.28 28.15
N LEU A 31 18.02 0.54 29.44
CA LEU A 31 16.68 0.72 30.01
C LEU A 31 16.06 2.07 29.60
N ARG A 32 16.86 3.13 29.42
CA ARG A 32 16.37 4.45 28.97
C ARG A 32 16.12 4.57 27.47
N ALA A 33 16.75 3.73 26.64
CA ALA A 33 16.53 3.74 25.19
C ALA A 33 15.16 3.17 24.76
N HIS A 34 14.44 2.49 25.65
CA HIS A 34 13.09 1.96 25.40
C HIS A 34 11.97 2.64 26.22
N GLU A 35 12.28 3.70 26.99
CA GLU A 35 11.30 4.45 27.79
C GLU A 35 10.56 5.57 27.02
N GLY A 36 10.45 5.45 25.69
CA GLY A 36 9.82 6.46 24.83
C GLY A 36 8.33 6.26 24.51
N HIS A 37 7.69 5.15 24.93
CA HIS A 37 6.33 4.81 24.47
C HIS A 37 5.39 4.30 25.56
N GLN A 38 5.49 4.83 26.79
CA GLN A 38 4.33 4.80 27.69
C GLN A 38 3.45 6.02 27.41
N HIS A 39 2.74 5.99 26.29
CA HIS A 39 1.55 6.82 26.16
C HIS A 39 0.57 6.33 27.22
N THR A 40 0.49 7.04 28.35
CA THR A 40 -0.71 6.99 29.18
C THR A 40 -1.87 7.31 28.25
N PRO A 41 -2.86 6.41 28.07
CA PRO A 41 -4.04 6.75 27.28
C PRO A 41 -4.67 7.93 27.99
N GLN A 42 -4.55 9.13 27.42
CA GLN A 42 -5.42 10.21 27.81
C GLN A 42 -6.82 9.73 27.42
N VAL A 43 -7.55 9.26 28.43
CA VAL A 43 -8.98 9.02 28.33
C VAL A 43 -9.59 10.41 28.15
N PHE A 44 -9.67 10.84 26.89
CA PHE A 44 -10.43 12.03 26.52
C PHE A 44 -11.89 11.70 26.83
N ALA A 45 -12.38 12.21 27.97
CA ALA A 45 -13.79 12.22 28.29
C ALA A 45 -14.52 12.94 27.15
N GLY A 46 -15.31 12.16 26.40
CA GLY A 46 -15.89 12.58 25.13
C GLY A 46 -16.91 13.70 25.28
N SER A 47 -16.63 14.84 24.67
CA SER A 47 -17.68 15.68 24.12
C SER A 47 -18.08 15.08 22.77
N ASN A 48 -19.28 14.49 22.71
CA ASN A 48 -19.84 13.79 21.54
C ASN A 48 -20.09 14.65 20.29
N SER A 49 -19.53 15.86 20.21
CA SER A 49 -19.62 16.73 19.04
C SER A 49 -18.27 16.81 18.32
N GLN A 50 -17.82 15.70 17.71
CA GLN A 50 -16.82 15.83 16.66
C GLN A 50 -17.37 16.76 15.58
N SER A 51 -16.60 17.80 15.24
CA SER A 51 -16.93 18.73 14.17
C SER A 51 -17.17 17.97 12.86
N MET A 52 -17.98 18.54 11.97
CA MET A 52 -18.20 17.98 10.64
C MET A 52 -16.88 17.74 9.90
N ASP A 53 -15.94 18.68 10.02
CA ASP A 53 -14.62 18.58 9.38
C ASP A 53 -13.79 17.42 9.93
N ASN A 54 -13.87 17.12 11.23
CA ASN A 54 -13.19 15.97 11.83
C ASN A 54 -13.73 14.64 11.30
N ARG A 55 -15.05 14.53 11.08
CA ARG A 55 -15.66 13.31 10.52
C ARG A 55 -15.23 13.11 9.07
N VAL A 56 -15.21 14.19 8.27
CA VAL A 56 -14.71 14.15 6.90
C VAL A 56 -13.24 13.74 6.87
N ALA A 57 -12.39 14.34 7.71
CA ALA A 57 -10.98 13.98 7.82
C ALA A 57 -10.78 12.52 8.22
N GLU A 58 -11.54 11.99 9.19
CA GLU A 58 -11.46 10.58 9.60
C GLU A 58 -11.88 9.62 8.47
N SER A 59 -12.92 9.96 7.70
CA SER A 59 -13.32 9.18 6.53
C SER A 59 -12.19 9.09 5.50
N TYR A 60 -11.59 10.23 5.15
CA TYR A 60 -10.46 10.27 4.21
C TYR A 60 -9.22 9.57 4.77
N ARG A 61 -8.90 9.73 6.06
CA ARG A 61 -7.79 9.03 6.70
C ARG A 61 -7.93 7.52 6.55
N ARG A 62 -9.13 6.98 6.79
CA ARG A 62 -9.43 5.56 6.60
C ARG A 62 -9.27 5.13 5.15
N LEU A 63 -9.83 5.91 4.21
CA LEU A 63 -9.67 5.66 2.77
C LEU A 63 -8.19 5.55 2.38
N TRP A 64 -7.38 6.55 2.75
CA TRP A 64 -5.95 6.58 2.44
C TRP A 64 -5.20 5.42 3.06
N THR A 65 -5.47 5.12 4.32
CA THR A 65 -4.82 3.99 5.03
C THR A 65 -5.15 2.66 4.35
N LYS A 66 -6.41 2.43 3.95
CA LYS A 66 -6.82 1.22 3.22
C LYS A 66 -6.11 1.13 1.86
N LEU A 67 -6.01 2.23 1.10
CA LEU A 67 -5.26 2.27 -0.15
C LEU A 67 -3.78 1.93 0.04
N ILE A 68 -3.14 2.56 1.02
CA ILE A 68 -1.73 2.35 1.36
C ILE A 68 -1.46 0.87 1.70
N GLU A 69 -2.37 0.22 2.42
CA GLU A 69 -2.17 -1.14 2.91
C GLU A 69 -2.39 -2.22 1.84
N HIS A 70 -3.29 -2.00 0.87
CA HIS A 70 -3.69 -3.08 -0.05
C HIS A 70 -3.55 -2.76 -1.54
N TRP A 71 -3.45 -1.48 -1.93
CA TRP A 71 -3.37 -1.04 -3.33
C TRP A 71 -2.08 -0.26 -3.59
N PRO A 72 -0.95 -0.96 -3.69
CA PRO A 72 0.33 -0.32 -3.93
C PRO A 72 0.29 0.39 -5.28
N THR A 73 0.71 1.64 -5.31
CA THR A 73 0.64 2.50 -6.48
C THR A 73 1.83 3.47 -6.49
N PRO A 74 2.24 4.04 -7.63
CA PRO A 74 3.26 5.09 -7.66
C PRO A 74 2.92 6.32 -6.79
N LEU A 75 1.67 6.47 -6.35
CA LEU A 75 1.21 7.55 -5.47
C LEU A 75 1.39 7.24 -3.97
N GLN A 76 2.07 6.14 -3.60
CA GLN A 76 2.17 5.66 -2.21
C GLN A 76 2.63 6.73 -1.22
N GLU A 77 3.68 7.50 -1.56
CA GLU A 77 4.20 8.56 -0.68
C GLU A 77 3.21 9.72 -0.48
N GLN A 78 2.47 10.06 -1.54
CA GLN A 78 1.45 11.10 -1.51
C GLN A 78 0.25 10.65 -0.67
N LEU A 79 -0.15 9.37 -0.78
CA LEU A 79 -1.18 8.77 0.07
C LEU A 79 -0.77 8.80 1.55
N ILE A 80 0.46 8.38 1.87
CA ILE A 80 0.99 8.41 3.26
C ILE A 80 1.01 9.85 3.79
N SER A 81 1.50 10.79 2.98
CA SER A 81 1.55 12.20 3.35
C SER A 81 0.15 12.76 3.60
N GLN A 82 -0.80 12.46 2.71
CA GLN A 82 -2.18 12.91 2.87
C GLN A 82 -2.84 12.29 4.10
N ALA A 83 -2.71 10.98 4.32
CA ALA A 83 -3.22 10.29 5.51
C ALA A 83 -2.70 10.92 6.81
N TRP A 84 -1.43 11.36 6.82
CA TRP A 84 -0.84 12.06 7.94
C TRP A 84 -1.44 13.45 8.16
N LEU A 85 -1.69 14.21 7.10
CA LEU A 85 -2.39 15.50 7.20
C LEU A 85 -3.82 15.33 7.76
N GLU A 86 -4.54 14.28 7.34
CA GLU A 86 -5.85 13.97 7.90
C GLU A 86 -5.77 13.64 9.40
N GLN A 87 -4.80 12.81 9.81
CA GLN A 87 -4.57 12.48 11.22
C GLN A 87 -4.25 13.72 12.07
N GLN A 88 -3.43 14.63 11.54
CA GLN A 88 -3.15 15.89 12.21
C GLN A 88 -4.40 16.74 12.37
N ALA A 89 -5.26 16.81 11.34
CA ALA A 89 -6.51 17.57 11.39
C ALA A 89 -7.46 17.02 12.46
N ILE A 90 -7.60 15.69 12.56
CA ILE A 90 -8.42 15.02 13.58
C ILE A 90 -7.91 15.31 14.99
N THR A 91 -6.59 15.32 15.17
CA THR A 91 -5.93 15.54 16.47
C THR A 91 -5.75 17.02 16.82
N SER A 92 -6.19 17.94 15.95
CA SER A 92 -6.05 19.40 16.13
C SER A 92 -4.60 19.82 16.37
N ASN A 93 -3.65 19.22 15.64
CA ASN A 93 -2.24 19.58 15.73
C ASN A 93 -2.01 21.03 15.24
N ALA A 94 -1.09 21.77 15.86
CA ALA A 94 -0.77 23.15 15.49
C ALA A 94 -0.25 23.30 14.05
N ASN A 95 0.29 22.22 13.46
CA ASN A 95 0.85 22.22 12.11
C ASN A 95 -0.14 21.80 11.01
N VAL A 96 -1.44 21.70 11.32
CA VAL A 96 -2.46 21.34 10.34
C VAL A 96 -2.60 22.45 9.30
N PRO A 97 -2.51 22.14 7.99
CA PRO A 97 -2.81 23.10 6.93
C PRO A 97 -4.22 23.67 7.06
N ALA A 98 -4.49 24.83 6.46
CA ALA A 98 -5.85 25.34 6.42
C ALA A 98 -6.80 24.30 5.78
N LEU A 99 -8.04 24.23 6.26
CA LEU A 99 -9.03 23.26 5.77
C LEU A 99 -9.22 23.34 4.25
N ALA A 100 -9.10 24.53 3.66
CA ALA A 100 -9.17 24.73 2.22
C ALA A 100 -8.01 24.05 1.47
N ASP A 101 -6.80 24.11 2.02
CA ASP A 101 -5.61 23.46 1.44
C ASP A 101 -5.71 21.94 1.54
N LEU A 102 -6.19 21.45 2.69
CA LEU A 102 -6.44 20.02 2.89
C LEU A 102 -7.46 19.48 1.88
N LYS A 103 -8.58 20.21 1.66
CA LYS A 103 -9.58 19.87 0.65
C LYS A 103 -9.02 19.90 -0.77
N THR A 104 -8.18 20.89 -1.09
CA THR A 104 -7.51 20.98 -2.40
C THR A 104 -6.59 19.78 -2.63
N SER A 105 -5.76 19.43 -1.64
CA SER A 105 -4.85 18.28 -1.72
C SER A 105 -5.60 16.95 -1.90
N ARG A 106 -6.69 16.74 -1.15
CA ARG A 106 -7.59 15.57 -1.32
C ARG A 106 -8.08 15.45 -2.76
N LYS A 107 -8.62 16.54 -3.32
CA LYS A 107 -9.17 16.56 -4.69
C LYS A 107 -8.10 16.27 -5.73
N GLN A 108 -6.92 16.85 -5.59
CA GLN A 108 -5.80 16.59 -6.51
C GLN A 108 -5.35 15.13 -6.45
N LEU A 109 -5.30 14.53 -5.26
CA LEU A 109 -4.91 13.13 -5.11
C LEU A 109 -6.00 12.18 -5.63
N LEU A 110 -7.28 12.46 -5.37
CA LEU A 110 -8.40 11.71 -5.94
C LEU A 110 -8.41 11.76 -7.48
N ALA A 111 -8.19 12.95 -8.06
CA ALA A 111 -8.13 13.09 -9.52
C ALA A 111 -7.08 12.15 -10.13
N LYS A 112 -5.86 12.12 -9.56
CA LYS A 112 -4.79 11.21 -10.00
C LYS A 112 -5.15 9.72 -9.85
N LEU A 113 -5.93 9.36 -8.83
CA LEU A 113 -6.42 8.00 -8.64
C LEU A 113 -7.50 7.65 -9.69
N PHE A 114 -8.45 8.55 -9.92
CA PHE A 114 -9.57 8.36 -10.85
C PHE A 114 -9.13 8.35 -12.31
N GLU A 115 -8.00 8.97 -12.65
CA GLU A 115 -7.36 8.84 -13.96
C GLU A 115 -6.93 7.40 -14.30
N ARG A 116 -6.77 6.55 -13.27
CA ARG A 116 -6.15 5.21 -13.43
C ARG A 116 -7.05 4.06 -12.97
N ALA A 117 -8.02 4.35 -12.12
CA ALA A 117 -8.90 3.35 -11.53
C ALA A 117 -10.37 3.71 -11.77
N PRO A 118 -11.25 2.70 -11.91
CA PRO A 118 -12.66 2.93 -12.13
C PRO A 118 -13.28 3.72 -10.97
N SER A 119 -14.08 4.71 -11.31
CA SER A 119 -14.80 5.54 -10.34
C SER A 119 -16.21 5.83 -10.82
N ILE A 120 -17.13 6.02 -9.87
CA ILE A 120 -18.48 6.52 -10.13
C ILE A 120 -18.82 7.61 -9.14
N GLU A 121 -19.70 8.52 -9.55
CA GLU A 121 -20.25 9.55 -8.69
C GLU A 121 -21.75 9.35 -8.51
N VAL A 122 -22.21 9.44 -7.27
CA VAL A 122 -23.62 9.33 -6.92
C VAL A 122 -24.02 10.48 -6.01
N THR A 123 -25.28 10.89 -6.06
CA THR A 123 -25.86 11.89 -5.16
C THR A 123 -26.92 11.28 -4.27
N TRP A 124 -26.80 11.56 -2.98
CA TRP A 124 -27.84 11.32 -2.00
C TRP A 124 -28.66 12.59 -1.80
N ASP A 125 -29.95 12.55 -2.16
CA ASP A 125 -30.88 13.68 -2.04
C ASP A 125 -31.61 13.73 -0.67
N GLY A 126 -31.44 12.69 0.15
CA GLY A 126 -32.15 12.52 1.42
C GLY A 126 -33.07 11.30 1.44
N THR A 127 -33.37 10.73 0.27
CA THR A 127 -34.30 9.61 0.10
C THR A 127 -33.72 8.54 -0.84
N THR A 128 -33.04 8.95 -1.91
CA THR A 128 -32.55 8.05 -2.95
C THR A 128 -31.11 8.34 -3.35
N MET A 129 -30.46 7.33 -3.93
CA MET A 129 -29.15 7.45 -4.59
C MET A 129 -29.35 7.64 -6.09
N LEU A 130 -28.83 8.74 -6.61
CA LEU A 130 -28.89 9.09 -8.03
C LEU A 130 -27.49 9.00 -8.62
N LEU A 131 -27.30 8.12 -9.62
CA LEU A 131 -26.06 8.03 -10.38
C LEU A 131 -25.89 9.30 -11.23
N HIS A 132 -24.72 9.93 -11.16
CA HIS A 132 -24.36 10.98 -12.13
C HIS A 132 -24.12 10.33 -13.47
N GLU A 133 -24.60 10.93 -14.57
CA GLU A 133 -24.48 10.35 -15.91
C GLU A 133 -23.03 9.91 -16.19
N SER A 134 -22.81 8.60 -16.26
CA SER A 134 -21.55 8.04 -16.73
C SER A 134 -21.65 7.83 -18.23
N THR A 135 -20.78 8.49 -18.99
CA THR A 135 -20.73 8.35 -20.45
C THR A 135 -19.97 7.10 -20.91
N SER A 136 -19.31 6.36 -20.00
CA SER A 136 -18.46 5.23 -20.36
C SER A 136 -18.61 4.05 -19.40
N PRO A 137 -18.64 2.79 -19.92
CA PRO A 137 -18.60 1.61 -19.08
C PRO A 137 -17.36 1.56 -18.19
N LEU A 138 -17.52 1.07 -16.96
CA LEU A 138 -16.39 0.79 -16.08
C LEU A 138 -15.59 -0.40 -16.63
N SER A 139 -14.29 -0.25 -16.75
CA SER A 139 -13.42 -1.35 -17.21
C SER A 139 -12.82 -2.11 -16.03
N PHE A 140 -12.91 -3.44 -16.06
CA PHE A 140 -12.28 -4.33 -15.09
C PHE A 140 -11.54 -5.50 -15.78
N CYS A 141 -10.45 -5.97 -15.17
CA CYS A 141 -9.75 -7.19 -15.59
C CYS A 141 -10.19 -8.38 -14.74
N ARG A 142 -10.62 -9.47 -15.37
CA ARG A 142 -11.01 -10.69 -14.66
C ARG A 142 -9.83 -11.28 -13.90
N THR A 143 -10.08 -11.84 -12.72
CA THR A 143 -9.08 -12.47 -11.85
C THR A 143 -8.05 -11.51 -11.23
N LEU A 144 -8.15 -10.20 -11.48
CA LEU A 144 -7.39 -9.18 -10.76
C LEU A 144 -8.30 -8.35 -9.87
N THR A 145 -7.91 -8.21 -8.60
CA THR A 145 -8.56 -7.26 -7.72
C THR A 145 -8.26 -5.83 -8.17
N THR A 146 -9.31 -5.04 -8.31
CA THR A 146 -9.28 -3.64 -8.77
C THR A 146 -10.08 -2.78 -7.80
N PRO A 147 -9.57 -1.62 -7.36
CA PRO A 147 -10.34 -0.70 -6.53
C PRO A 147 -11.39 0.03 -7.38
N LEU A 148 -12.67 -0.05 -6.97
CA LEU A 148 -13.71 0.84 -7.47
C LEU A 148 -13.93 1.96 -6.46
N PHE A 149 -13.78 3.20 -6.93
CA PHE A 149 -14.08 4.39 -6.15
C PHE A 149 -15.54 4.80 -6.31
N VAL A 150 -16.25 4.96 -5.21
CA VAL A 150 -17.65 5.42 -5.20
C VAL A 150 -17.72 6.75 -4.46
N VAL A 151 -17.82 7.84 -5.20
CA VAL A 151 -17.95 9.20 -4.65
C VAL A 151 -19.41 9.46 -4.35
N VAL A 152 -19.74 9.70 -3.08
CA VAL A 152 -21.08 10.03 -2.63
C VAL A 152 -21.16 11.51 -2.27
N HIS A 153 -21.99 12.23 -3.00
CA HIS A 153 -22.34 13.62 -2.72
C HIS A 153 -23.62 13.67 -1.89
N ASN A 154 -23.54 13.99 -0.61
CA ASN A 154 -24.74 14.15 0.23
C ASN A 154 -25.26 15.58 0.13
N ARG A 155 -26.40 15.77 -0.54
CA ARG A 155 -27.05 17.06 -0.77
C ARG A 155 -28.25 17.32 0.16
N SER A 156 -28.58 16.39 1.04
CA SER A 156 -29.81 16.42 1.86
C SER A 156 -29.78 17.41 3.03
N GLY A 157 -28.67 18.13 3.25
CA GLY A 157 -28.44 18.94 4.45
C GLY A 157 -28.37 18.17 5.77
N ARG A 158 -28.67 16.86 5.78
CA ARG A 158 -28.65 15.97 6.95
C ARG A 158 -27.57 14.91 6.79
N SER A 159 -26.98 14.48 7.91
CA SER A 159 -26.08 13.34 7.90
C SER A 159 -26.86 12.06 7.61
N VAL A 160 -26.26 11.17 6.83
CA VAL A 160 -26.80 9.83 6.54
C VAL A 160 -25.73 8.79 6.84
N ARG A 161 -26.13 7.64 7.37
CA ARG A 161 -25.22 6.51 7.56
C ARG A 161 -25.39 5.56 6.39
N LEU A 162 -24.32 5.30 5.67
CA LEU A 162 -24.34 4.53 4.43
C LEU A 162 -23.42 3.32 4.52
N ARG A 163 -23.82 2.26 3.81
CA ARG A 163 -22.98 1.09 3.57
C ARG A 163 -23.14 0.65 2.12
N PRO A 164 -22.15 0.88 1.23
CA PRO A 164 -22.21 0.35 -0.12
C PRO A 164 -22.05 -1.17 -0.09
N ARG A 165 -22.79 -1.87 -0.95
CA ARG A 165 -22.76 -3.31 -1.12
C ARG A 165 -22.80 -3.63 -2.60
N VAL A 166 -21.98 -4.57 -3.01
CA VAL A 166 -22.03 -5.16 -4.36
C VAL A 166 -22.37 -6.64 -4.24
N ASP A 167 -22.69 -7.27 -5.36
CA ASP A 167 -22.90 -8.73 -5.38
C ASP A 167 -21.64 -9.43 -4.82
N PRO A 168 -21.76 -10.25 -3.77
CA PRO A 168 -20.62 -10.92 -3.14
C PRO A 168 -19.78 -11.76 -4.12
N ARG A 169 -20.36 -12.22 -5.23
CA ARG A 169 -19.64 -12.95 -6.28
C ARG A 169 -18.57 -12.12 -6.99
N PHE A 170 -18.64 -10.79 -6.89
CA PHE A 170 -17.68 -9.86 -7.49
C PHE A 170 -16.76 -9.21 -6.44
N VAL A 171 -16.75 -9.72 -5.21
CA VAL A 171 -15.89 -9.23 -4.13
C VAL A 171 -14.76 -10.24 -3.90
N ALA A 172 -13.54 -9.76 -3.73
CA ALA A 172 -12.40 -10.61 -3.43
C ALA A 172 -12.54 -11.24 -2.02
N SER A 173 -12.86 -12.53 -1.91
CA SER A 173 -12.93 -13.25 -0.64
C SER A 173 -11.60 -13.28 0.12
N ASP A 174 -10.49 -13.33 -0.62
CA ASP A 174 -9.16 -13.59 -0.06
C ASP A 174 -8.43 -12.31 0.37
N HIS A 175 -9.08 -11.16 0.21
CA HIS A 175 -8.62 -9.92 0.83
C HIS A 175 -9.43 -9.71 2.11
N ALA A 176 -8.83 -9.96 3.27
CA ALA A 176 -9.40 -9.53 4.56
C ALA A 176 -9.77 -8.02 4.58
N ALA A 177 -9.16 -7.24 3.70
CA ALA A 177 -9.51 -5.85 3.38
C ALA A 177 -10.87 -5.66 2.69
N ALA A 178 -11.31 -6.63 1.89
CA ALA A 178 -12.53 -6.58 1.12
C ALA A 178 -13.77 -6.81 1.96
N GLU A 179 -13.72 -7.77 2.89
CA GLU A 179 -14.80 -7.95 3.85
C GLU A 179 -14.91 -6.77 4.83
N SER A 180 -13.80 -6.16 5.26
CA SER A 180 -13.81 -5.03 6.21
C SER A 180 -14.10 -3.65 5.58
N SER A 181 -13.90 -3.45 4.27
CA SER A 181 -14.18 -2.15 3.61
C SER A 181 -15.62 -1.99 3.15
N ILE A 182 -16.27 -3.06 2.72
CA ILE A 182 -17.64 -3.05 2.19
C ILE A 182 -18.68 -3.26 3.32
N SER A 183 -18.28 -3.83 4.47
CA SER A 183 -19.20 -4.12 5.56
C SER A 183 -19.39 -2.99 6.58
N GLU A 184 -18.51 -1.98 6.57
CA GLU A 184 -18.52 -0.90 7.56
C GLU A 184 -19.51 0.21 7.20
N TRP A 185 -20.39 0.51 8.15
CA TRP A 185 -21.25 1.68 8.08
C TRP A 185 -20.43 2.96 8.25
N THR A 186 -20.58 3.91 7.32
CA THR A 186 -19.90 5.20 7.35
C THR A 186 -20.92 6.34 7.48
N ASP A 187 -20.66 7.26 8.39
CA ASP A 187 -21.46 8.48 8.53
C ASP A 187 -21.01 9.51 7.49
N VAL A 188 -21.90 9.86 6.56
CA VAL A 188 -21.69 10.89 5.54
C VAL A 188 -22.44 12.16 5.95
N ALA A 189 -21.69 13.22 6.28
CA ALA A 189 -22.28 14.46 6.76
C ALA A 189 -23.16 15.13 5.69
N GLY A 190 -24.18 15.88 6.13
CA GLY A 190 -25.01 16.70 5.23
C GLY A 190 -24.18 17.75 4.50
N ASN A 191 -24.49 17.99 3.21
CA ASN A 191 -23.77 18.95 2.36
C ASN A 191 -22.26 18.66 2.26
N SER A 192 -21.90 17.38 2.25
CA SER A 192 -20.51 16.93 2.18
C SER A 192 -20.32 15.84 1.11
N GLU A 193 -19.06 15.47 0.92
CA GLU A 193 -18.64 14.39 0.03
C GLU A 193 -17.95 13.31 0.86
N CYS A 194 -18.15 12.05 0.49
CA CYS A 194 -17.42 10.90 1.03
C CYS A 194 -17.05 9.97 -0.11
N VAL A 195 -15.89 9.33 -0.03
CA VAL A 195 -15.43 8.37 -1.03
C VAL A 195 -15.33 7.00 -0.40
N PHE A 196 -16.02 6.03 -0.97
CA PHE A 196 -15.91 4.62 -0.59
C PHE A 196 -14.97 3.89 -1.54
N LEU A 197 -14.26 2.91 -0.99
CA LEU A 197 -13.38 2.02 -1.73
C LEU A 197 -14.00 0.62 -1.74
N VAL A 198 -14.39 0.15 -2.92
CA VAL A 198 -15.01 -1.16 -3.11
C VAL A 198 -14.05 -2.06 -3.88
N PRO A 199 -13.41 -3.07 -3.26
CA PRO A 199 -12.64 -4.07 -3.97
C PRO A 199 -13.51 -4.89 -4.92
N MET A 200 -13.19 -4.82 -6.21
CA MET A 200 -13.83 -5.60 -7.26
C MET A 200 -12.94 -6.73 -7.72
N LEU A 201 -13.48 -7.94 -7.83
CA LEU A 201 -12.84 -9.12 -8.41
C LEU A 201 -13.87 -9.89 -9.24
N TYR A 202 -13.69 -9.90 -10.55
CA TYR A 202 -14.54 -10.71 -11.44
C TYR A 202 -13.90 -12.09 -11.66
N PRO A 203 -14.61 -13.20 -11.44
CA PRO A 203 -14.09 -14.53 -11.77
C PRO A 203 -13.89 -14.70 -13.28
N THR A 204 -13.12 -15.71 -13.68
CA THR A 204 -12.73 -15.96 -15.08
C THR A 204 -13.94 -16.12 -16.02
N ASP A 205 -15.03 -16.69 -15.54
CA ASP A 205 -16.26 -16.97 -16.30
C ASP A 205 -17.31 -15.86 -16.21
N ALA A 206 -17.02 -14.74 -15.52
CA ALA A 206 -17.96 -13.63 -15.38
C ALA A 206 -18.32 -12.99 -16.73
N GLN A 207 -19.62 -12.84 -16.99
CA GLN A 207 -20.17 -12.19 -18.19
C GLN A 207 -21.00 -10.93 -17.85
N ALA A 208 -20.67 -10.25 -16.75
CA ALA A 208 -21.42 -9.09 -16.28
C ALA A 208 -21.34 -7.94 -17.29
N ALA A 209 -22.49 -7.50 -17.80
CA ALA A 209 -22.63 -6.28 -18.61
C ALA A 209 -22.84 -5.02 -17.74
N GLU A 210 -23.17 -5.22 -16.47
CA GLU A 210 -23.43 -4.16 -15.50
C GLU A 210 -23.03 -4.59 -14.09
N ILE A 211 -22.82 -3.61 -13.22
CA ILE A 211 -22.70 -3.80 -11.79
C ILE A 211 -23.78 -3.00 -11.08
N THR A 212 -24.42 -3.61 -10.08
CA THR A 212 -25.35 -2.92 -9.18
C THR A 212 -24.69 -2.71 -7.82
N ILE A 213 -24.67 -1.46 -7.37
CA ILE A 213 -24.24 -1.08 -6.03
C ILE A 213 -25.46 -0.69 -5.22
N SER A 214 -25.71 -1.41 -4.13
CA SER A 214 -26.75 -1.09 -3.15
C SER A 214 -26.15 -0.25 -2.04
N PHE A 215 -26.83 0.82 -1.63
CA PHE A 215 -26.47 1.65 -0.50
C PHE A 215 -27.52 1.43 0.57
N ASP A 216 -27.16 0.72 1.63
CA ASP A 216 -28.04 0.59 2.79
C ASP A 216 -28.05 1.93 3.53
N HIS A 217 -29.23 2.38 3.97
CA HIS A 217 -29.43 3.58 4.78
C HIS A 217 -30.51 3.32 5.84
N GLY A 218 -30.10 2.88 7.03
CA GLY A 218 -31.04 2.42 8.05
C GLY A 218 -31.67 1.07 7.67
N ALA A 219 -33.01 1.03 7.60
CA ALA A 219 -33.76 -0.17 7.21
C ALA A 219 -33.99 -0.30 5.70
N ASP A 220 -33.73 0.78 4.95
CA ASP A 220 -33.96 0.87 3.52
C ASP A 220 -32.65 0.72 2.73
N SER A 221 -32.78 0.55 1.42
CA SER A 221 -31.65 0.56 0.49
C SER A 221 -32.00 1.25 -0.81
N SER A 222 -31.02 1.94 -1.39
CA SER A 222 -31.10 2.48 -2.75
C SER A 222 -30.10 1.77 -3.64
N LYS A 223 -30.37 1.67 -4.93
CA LYS A 223 -29.50 0.95 -5.87
C LYS A 223 -29.12 1.87 -7.03
N VAL A 224 -27.88 1.75 -7.47
CA VAL A 224 -27.41 2.33 -8.73
C VAL A 224 -26.80 1.21 -9.56
N THR A 225 -27.00 1.27 -10.87
CA THR A 225 -26.51 0.26 -11.81
C THR A 225 -25.68 0.96 -12.89
N VAL A 226 -24.52 0.41 -13.17
CA VAL A 226 -23.51 1.02 -14.05
C VAL A 226 -23.05 -0.02 -15.07
N PRO A 227 -22.94 0.32 -16.36
CA PRO A 227 -22.41 -0.60 -17.36
C PRO A 227 -20.94 -0.96 -17.07
N VAL A 228 -20.58 -2.20 -17.37
CA VAL A 228 -19.24 -2.75 -17.14
C VAL A 228 -18.72 -3.40 -18.42
N GLN A 229 -17.43 -3.19 -18.68
CA GLN A 229 -16.66 -3.90 -19.68
C GLN A 229 -15.61 -4.77 -18.98
N LEU A 230 -15.60 -6.07 -19.31
CA LEU A 230 -14.65 -7.03 -18.76
C LEU A 230 -13.60 -7.41 -19.81
N THR A 231 -12.35 -7.49 -19.35
CA THR A 231 -11.22 -7.99 -20.13
C THR A 231 -10.55 -9.16 -19.42
N ASP A 232 -9.83 -9.99 -20.16
CA ASP A 232 -8.98 -11.02 -19.58
C ASP A 232 -7.59 -10.47 -19.33
N CYS A 233 -6.95 -10.94 -18.28
CA CYS A 233 -5.61 -10.46 -17.96
C CYS A 233 -4.57 -11.06 -18.90
N GLY A 234 -3.57 -10.26 -19.22
CA GLY A 234 -2.34 -10.74 -19.82
C GLY A 234 -1.43 -11.38 -18.77
N ILE A 235 -0.45 -12.13 -19.25
CA ILE A 235 0.61 -12.71 -18.44
C ILE A 235 1.93 -12.04 -18.84
N LEU A 236 2.60 -11.44 -17.87
CA LEU A 236 3.93 -10.89 -18.03
C LEU A 236 4.96 -11.84 -17.41
N ARG A 237 5.91 -12.29 -18.21
CA ARG A 237 7.06 -13.10 -17.81
C ARG A 237 8.33 -12.30 -18.02
N GLY A 238 9.12 -12.18 -16.96
CA GLY A 238 10.36 -11.43 -17.01
C GLY A 238 11.54 -12.23 -16.52
N THR A 239 12.68 -12.05 -17.19
CA THR A 239 14.00 -12.45 -16.70
C THR A 239 14.85 -11.21 -16.48
N VAL A 240 15.55 -11.14 -15.35
CA VAL A 240 16.50 -10.05 -15.06
C VAL A 240 17.91 -10.56 -15.33
N VAL A 241 18.66 -9.81 -16.14
CA VAL A 241 20.00 -10.19 -16.57
C VAL A 241 21.06 -9.11 -16.27
N ASP A 242 22.29 -9.56 -16.03
CA ASP A 242 23.52 -8.78 -16.00
C ASP A 242 24.60 -9.57 -16.73
N ASP A 243 25.21 -9.00 -17.78
CA ASP A 243 26.15 -9.68 -18.67
C ASP A 243 25.66 -11.11 -19.05
N ASP A 244 24.41 -11.20 -19.53
CA ASP A 244 23.68 -12.42 -19.89
C ASP A 244 23.43 -13.43 -18.75
N GLN A 245 23.87 -13.15 -17.53
CA GLN A 245 23.60 -13.97 -16.36
C GLN A 245 22.30 -13.54 -15.70
N ARG A 246 21.46 -14.51 -15.35
CA ARG A 246 20.28 -14.27 -14.53
C ARG A 246 20.69 -13.82 -13.13
N VAL A 247 20.11 -12.72 -12.66
CA VAL A 247 20.47 -12.13 -11.36
C VAL A 247 19.25 -11.75 -10.52
N PRO A 248 19.30 -11.89 -9.19
CA PRO A 248 18.25 -11.42 -8.30
C PRO A 248 18.15 -9.89 -8.35
N ALA A 249 16.93 -9.38 -8.24
CA ALA A 249 16.68 -7.95 -8.29
C ALA A 249 15.40 -7.53 -7.56
N ARG A 250 15.27 -6.23 -7.32
CA ARG A 250 14.01 -5.58 -6.98
C ARG A 250 13.29 -5.24 -8.27
N VAL A 251 12.02 -5.60 -8.36
CA VAL A 251 11.17 -5.39 -9.54
C VAL A 251 9.94 -4.57 -9.16
N THR A 252 9.69 -3.51 -9.91
CA THR A 252 8.46 -2.71 -9.85
C THR A 252 7.73 -2.91 -11.17
N VAL A 253 6.48 -3.39 -11.12
CA VAL A 253 5.61 -3.49 -12.30
C VAL A 253 4.41 -2.59 -12.10
N ILE A 254 4.33 -1.50 -12.84
CA ILE A 254 3.20 -0.57 -12.82
C ILE A 254 2.31 -0.92 -14.02
N SER A 255 1.08 -1.32 -13.75
CA SER A 255 0.12 -1.71 -14.78
C SER A 255 -0.70 -0.53 -15.29
N GLY A 256 -1.42 -0.72 -16.40
CA GLY A 256 -2.26 0.31 -17.02
C GLY A 256 -3.40 0.84 -16.12
N ASP A 257 -3.79 0.09 -15.08
CA ASP A 257 -4.73 0.51 -14.03
C ASP A 257 -4.06 1.33 -12.90
N GLY A 258 -2.79 1.71 -13.07
CA GLY A 258 -2.02 2.48 -12.10
C GLY A 258 -1.58 1.74 -10.85
N MET A 259 -1.87 0.43 -10.76
CA MET A 259 -1.50 -0.41 -9.61
C MET A 259 -0.15 -1.09 -9.82
N CYS A 260 0.60 -1.26 -8.74
CA CYS A 260 1.81 -2.06 -8.72
C CYS A 260 1.45 -3.54 -8.54
N ARG A 261 1.88 -4.38 -9.48
CA ARG A 261 1.59 -5.82 -9.47
C ARG A 261 2.83 -6.63 -9.09
N PHE A 262 2.58 -7.79 -8.48
CA PHE A 262 3.59 -8.60 -7.80
C PHE A 262 3.66 -9.97 -8.46
N GLY A 263 4.87 -10.50 -8.65
CA GLY A 263 5.09 -11.79 -9.31
C GLY A 263 6.28 -12.57 -8.75
N GLY A 264 6.38 -13.85 -9.12
CA GLY A 264 7.48 -14.72 -8.72
C GLY A 264 7.44 -15.19 -7.25
N GLN A 265 8.47 -15.95 -6.86
CA GLN A 265 8.47 -16.76 -5.63
C GLN A 265 8.39 -15.99 -4.30
N TYR A 266 8.60 -14.68 -4.31
CA TYR A 266 8.60 -13.85 -3.10
C TYR A 266 7.41 -12.89 -3.03
N ALA A 267 6.54 -12.87 -4.04
CA ALA A 267 5.39 -11.95 -4.14
C ALA A 267 4.42 -12.03 -2.95
N GLU A 268 4.26 -13.21 -2.36
CA GLU A 268 3.32 -13.46 -1.26
C GLU A 268 3.97 -13.36 0.12
N LYS A 269 5.30 -13.20 0.18
CA LYS A 269 6.03 -13.12 1.46
C LYS A 269 5.85 -11.73 2.08
N SER A 270 4.89 -11.59 2.99
CA SER A 270 4.52 -10.32 3.61
C SER A 270 5.69 -9.56 4.24
N THR A 271 6.70 -10.26 4.78
CA THR A 271 7.90 -9.63 5.36
C THR A 271 8.78 -8.93 4.32
N LEU A 272 8.62 -9.26 3.04
CA LEU A 272 9.30 -8.62 1.91
C LEU A 272 8.42 -7.61 1.17
N THR A 273 7.10 -7.72 1.32
CA THR A 273 6.12 -6.97 0.53
C THR A 273 5.28 -5.99 1.34
N LYS A 274 5.42 -5.98 2.67
CA LYS A 274 4.79 -5.02 3.57
C LYS A 274 5.79 -4.43 4.55
N LYS A 275 5.57 -3.18 4.94
CA LYS A 275 6.35 -2.49 5.98
C LYS A 275 5.44 -1.74 6.95
N PRO A 276 5.76 -1.65 8.25
CA PRO A 276 5.05 -0.76 9.15
C PRO A 276 5.35 0.69 8.77
N ILE A 277 4.37 1.57 8.93
CA ILE A 277 4.54 3.01 8.72
C ILE A 277 4.84 3.63 10.08
N ILE A 278 6.12 3.72 10.39
CA ILE A 278 6.60 4.27 11.67
C ILE A 278 6.67 5.80 11.61
N TYR A 279 7.05 6.34 10.45
CA TYR A 279 7.16 7.77 10.19
C TYR A 279 6.52 8.11 8.85
N PRO A 280 5.50 8.98 8.80
CA PRO A 280 4.76 9.53 9.94
C PRO A 280 3.94 8.46 10.71
N PRO A 281 3.65 8.63 12.00
CA PRO A 281 2.98 7.61 12.81
C PRO A 281 1.45 7.62 12.57
N ILE A 282 1.04 7.37 11.32
CA ILE A 282 -0.37 7.22 10.95
C ILE A 282 -0.98 5.92 11.48
N GLY A 283 -0.14 5.00 11.97
CA GLY A 283 -0.53 3.67 12.39
C GLY A 283 -0.87 2.80 11.17
N GLY A 284 -0.33 1.58 11.12
CA GLY A 284 -0.66 0.61 10.09
C GLY A 284 0.52 0.19 9.21
N TRP A 285 0.18 -0.53 8.15
CA TRP A 285 1.12 -1.15 7.24
C TRP A 285 0.96 -0.55 5.85
N GLN A 286 2.08 -0.43 5.14
CA GLN A 286 2.07 -0.17 3.70
C GLN A 286 2.41 -1.45 2.95
N ARG A 287 1.71 -1.69 1.85
CA ARG A 287 2.21 -2.62 0.84
C ARG A 287 3.24 -1.88 -0.01
N MET A 288 4.37 -2.55 -0.25
CA MET A 288 5.44 -1.98 -1.06
C MET A 288 4.98 -1.79 -2.51
N THR A 289 5.64 -0.92 -3.26
CA THR A 289 5.39 -0.75 -4.71
C THR A 289 6.22 -1.69 -5.58
N TYR A 290 7.03 -2.54 -4.95
CA TYR A 290 7.95 -3.45 -5.59
C TYR A 290 7.94 -4.81 -4.90
N PHE A 291 8.48 -5.81 -5.58
CA PHE A 291 8.77 -7.13 -5.03
C PHE A 291 10.21 -7.55 -5.35
N TYR A 292 10.70 -8.57 -4.65
CA TYR A 292 12.01 -9.16 -4.96
C TYR A 292 11.81 -10.37 -5.87
N SER A 293 12.74 -10.57 -6.81
CA SER A 293 12.84 -11.78 -7.61
C SER A 293 14.21 -12.41 -7.46
N ASP A 294 14.31 -13.70 -7.75
CA ASP A 294 15.59 -14.41 -7.95
C ASP A 294 16.06 -14.33 -9.42
N GLY A 295 15.63 -13.28 -10.13
CA GLY A 295 15.93 -13.07 -11.53
C GLY A 295 14.90 -13.61 -12.51
N THR A 296 13.83 -14.25 -12.05
CA THR A 296 12.64 -14.52 -12.88
C THR A 296 11.36 -14.13 -12.16
N PHE A 297 10.35 -13.70 -12.92
CA PHE A 297 9.03 -13.43 -12.39
C PHE A 297 7.94 -13.72 -13.43
N GLU A 298 6.78 -14.12 -12.96
CA GLU A 298 5.54 -14.23 -13.73
C GLU A 298 4.43 -13.57 -12.93
N LEU A 299 3.57 -12.79 -13.58
CA LEU A 299 2.39 -12.18 -12.98
C LEU A 299 1.29 -11.88 -13.99
N LYS A 300 0.06 -11.78 -13.49
CA LYS A 300 -1.09 -11.27 -14.24
C LYS A 300 -1.13 -9.75 -14.19
N VAL A 301 -1.54 -9.16 -15.30
CA VAL A 301 -1.64 -7.70 -15.50
C VAL A 301 -2.87 -7.37 -16.36
N PRO A 302 -3.54 -6.24 -16.14
CA PRO A 302 -4.58 -5.79 -17.05
C PRO A 302 -4.00 -5.48 -18.43
N PRO A 303 -4.81 -5.53 -19.50
CA PRO A 303 -4.38 -5.08 -20.82
C PRO A 303 -3.97 -3.60 -20.81
N GLY A 304 -3.00 -3.25 -21.66
CA GLY A 304 -2.50 -1.88 -21.84
C GLY A 304 -0.99 -1.77 -21.66
N GLU A 305 -0.53 -0.52 -21.53
CA GLU A 305 0.86 -0.20 -21.26
C GLU A 305 1.25 -0.61 -19.85
N ILE A 306 2.42 -1.22 -19.73
CA ILE A 306 2.99 -1.67 -18.47
C ILE A 306 4.38 -1.09 -18.37
N GLU A 307 4.77 -0.64 -17.19
CA GLU A 307 6.12 -0.20 -16.92
C GLU A 307 6.80 -1.16 -15.95
N VAL A 308 7.91 -1.74 -16.37
CA VAL A 308 8.74 -2.63 -15.57
C VAL A 308 10.05 -1.92 -15.27
N ILE A 309 10.32 -1.73 -13.98
CA ILE A 309 11.57 -1.14 -13.49
C ILE A 309 12.29 -2.19 -12.65
N VAL A 310 13.56 -2.41 -12.95
CA VAL A 310 14.40 -3.39 -12.26
C VAL A 310 15.62 -2.71 -11.65
N GLU A 311 15.93 -3.06 -10.41
CA GLU A 311 17.03 -2.47 -9.65
C GLU A 311 17.86 -3.56 -8.98
N ARG A 312 19.19 -3.46 -9.18
CA ARG A 312 20.17 -4.38 -8.60
C ARG A 312 21.19 -3.61 -7.76
N GLY A 313 20.78 -3.16 -6.58
CA GLY A 313 21.64 -2.38 -5.68
C GLY A 313 22.11 -1.05 -6.29
N PHE A 314 23.00 -0.35 -5.57
CA PHE A 314 23.39 1.02 -5.91
C PHE A 314 24.48 1.13 -7.01
N HIS A 315 25.08 0.00 -7.39
CA HIS A 315 26.18 -0.03 -8.37
C HIS A 315 25.72 -0.38 -9.80
N HIS A 316 24.42 -0.60 -10.01
CA HIS A 316 23.82 -0.83 -11.32
C HIS A 316 22.90 0.31 -11.71
N GLN A 317 22.82 0.56 -13.02
CA GLN A 317 21.74 1.34 -13.60
C GLN A 317 20.41 0.62 -13.43
N ARG A 318 19.34 1.41 -13.33
CA ARG A 318 17.98 0.87 -13.31
C ARG A 318 17.62 0.42 -14.72
N GLY A 319 17.23 -0.85 -14.86
CA GLY A 319 16.61 -1.33 -16.09
C GLY A 319 15.17 -0.82 -16.16
N ARG A 320 14.73 -0.35 -17.33
CA ARG A 320 13.35 0.07 -17.57
C ARG A 320 12.87 -0.42 -18.93
N VAL A 321 11.72 -1.08 -18.97
CA VAL A 321 11.04 -1.47 -20.20
C VAL A 321 9.54 -1.19 -20.08
N SER A 322 8.91 -0.84 -21.20
CA SER A 322 7.48 -0.50 -21.22
C SER A 322 6.73 -1.31 -22.28
N PRO A 323 6.47 -2.61 -22.06
CA PRO A 323 5.69 -3.41 -22.99
C PRO A 323 4.20 -3.04 -22.95
N SER A 324 3.53 -3.17 -24.08
CA SER A 324 2.07 -3.18 -24.18
C SER A 324 1.59 -4.63 -24.22
N ILE A 325 0.53 -4.97 -23.48
CA ILE A 325 -0.03 -6.32 -23.42
C ILE A 325 -1.52 -6.28 -23.77
N ALA A 326 -1.94 -7.10 -24.73
CA ALA A 326 -3.34 -7.28 -25.07
C ALA A 326 -4.07 -8.27 -24.13
N SER A 327 -5.41 -8.25 -24.14
CA SER A 327 -6.25 -9.18 -23.38
C SER A 327 -5.90 -10.63 -23.68
N GLY A 328 -5.58 -11.40 -22.63
CA GLY A 328 -5.18 -12.82 -22.73
C GLY A 328 -3.80 -13.08 -23.34
N GLN A 329 -3.03 -12.04 -23.68
CA GLN A 329 -1.70 -12.19 -24.27
C GLN A 329 -0.66 -12.58 -23.21
N ILE A 330 0.31 -13.41 -23.60
CA ILE A 330 1.53 -13.66 -22.84
C ILE A 330 2.67 -12.85 -23.47
N VAL A 331 3.43 -12.12 -22.65
CA VAL A 331 4.62 -11.38 -23.06
C VAL A 331 5.81 -11.82 -22.22
N ASP A 332 6.85 -12.28 -22.91
CA ASP A 332 8.16 -12.59 -22.32
C ASP A 332 9.12 -11.41 -22.57
N LEU A 333 9.86 -11.01 -21.54
CA LEU A 333 10.88 -9.98 -21.63
C LEU A 333 12.14 -10.30 -20.85
N ALA A 334 13.26 -9.73 -21.29
CA ALA A 334 14.50 -9.68 -20.54
C ALA A 334 14.80 -8.22 -20.19
N VAL A 335 15.09 -7.94 -18.92
CA VAL A 335 15.51 -6.60 -18.47
C VAL A 335 16.96 -6.67 -18.01
N SER A 336 17.82 -5.89 -18.65
CA SER A 336 19.20 -5.75 -18.22
C SER A 336 19.35 -4.71 -17.11
N CYS A 337 20.26 -4.98 -16.17
CA CYS A 337 20.76 -4.00 -15.21
C CYS A 337 22.26 -3.86 -15.40
N GLU A 338 22.69 -2.87 -16.18
CA GLU A 338 24.11 -2.66 -16.47
C GLU A 338 24.86 -2.07 -15.27
N PRO A 339 26.08 -2.55 -14.96
CA PRO A 339 26.92 -1.92 -13.94
C PRO A 339 27.21 -0.45 -14.31
N LEU A 340 27.11 0.46 -13.34
CA LEU A 340 27.52 1.85 -13.51
C LEU A 340 29.04 1.97 -13.70
N VAL A 341 29.78 1.10 -13.02
CA VAL A 341 31.24 1.03 -13.02
C VAL A 341 31.66 -0.38 -12.60
N ASP A 342 32.71 -0.92 -13.21
CA ASP A 342 33.31 -2.19 -12.80
C ASP A 342 34.13 -1.99 -11.51
N MET A 343 33.43 -2.00 -10.38
CA MET A 343 34.02 -1.86 -9.05
C MET A 343 35.05 -2.96 -8.76
N LYS A 344 34.85 -4.17 -9.31
CA LYS A 344 35.77 -5.30 -9.11
C LYS A 344 37.10 -5.06 -9.83
N GLN A 345 37.06 -4.59 -11.07
CA GLN A 345 38.26 -4.20 -11.81
C GLN A 345 39.01 -3.04 -11.11
N LEU A 346 38.27 -2.14 -10.46
CA LEU A 346 38.83 -1.07 -9.63
C LEU A 346 39.33 -1.54 -8.25
N GLY A 347 39.28 -2.84 -7.95
CA GLY A 347 39.78 -3.43 -6.70
C GLY A 347 38.85 -3.25 -5.49
N TRP A 348 37.62 -2.80 -5.69
CA TRP A 348 36.64 -2.71 -4.62
C TRP A 348 36.00 -4.06 -4.33
N VAL A 349 35.85 -4.37 -3.04
CA VAL A 349 35.16 -5.56 -2.55
C VAL A 349 33.96 -5.10 -1.72
N SER A 350 32.76 -5.56 -2.08
CA SER A 350 31.55 -5.26 -1.30
C SER A 350 31.65 -5.90 0.09
N GLY A 351 31.53 -5.09 1.14
CA GLY A 351 31.66 -5.49 2.54
C GLY A 351 30.40 -5.25 3.36
N ASP A 352 29.21 -5.26 2.73
CA ASP A 352 27.96 -5.06 3.46
C ASP A 352 27.69 -6.25 4.39
N THR A 353 27.84 -6.02 5.69
CA THR A 353 27.54 -6.98 6.76
C THR A 353 26.13 -6.77 7.33
N HIS A 354 25.37 -5.80 6.81
CA HIS A 354 24.06 -5.43 7.32
C HIS A 354 22.99 -6.43 6.87
N VAL A 355 22.82 -7.48 7.65
CA VAL A 355 21.75 -8.46 7.47
C VAL A 355 20.54 -8.01 8.30
N HIS A 356 19.44 -7.68 7.63
CA HIS A 356 18.14 -7.58 8.31
C HIS A 356 17.63 -9.00 8.61
N TRP A 357 17.46 -9.35 9.88
CA TRP A 357 16.69 -10.55 10.24
C TRP A 357 15.22 -10.29 9.92
N VAL A 358 14.76 -10.96 8.86
CA VAL A 358 13.42 -10.75 8.26
C VAL A 358 12.32 -11.45 9.08
N THR A 359 12.69 -12.29 10.06
CA THR A 359 11.78 -12.92 11.02
C THR A 359 12.27 -12.67 12.43
N ASN A 360 11.79 -11.59 13.01
CA ASN A 360 11.69 -11.41 14.44
C ASN A 360 10.58 -12.36 14.95
N GLN A 361 10.92 -13.64 15.19
CA GLN A 361 10.16 -14.48 16.13
C GLN A 361 10.49 -13.95 17.53
N TRP A 362 9.65 -13.06 18.05
CA TRP A 362 9.63 -12.70 19.47
C TRP A 362 8.26 -13.07 20.03
#